data_AF-A0AAW2NFD0-F1
#
_entry.id   AF-A0AAW2NFD0-F1
#
_cell.length_a   1.000
_cell.length_b   1.000
_cell.length_c   1.000
_cell.angle_alpha   90.00
_cell.angle_beta   90.00
_cell.angle_gamma   90.00
#
_symmetry.space_group_name_H-M   'P 1'
#
loop_
_entity.id
_entity.type
_entity.pdbx_description
1 polymer ?
#
loop_
_entity_poly.entity_id
_entity_poly.type
_entity_poly.pdbx_seq_one_letter_code
_entity_poly.pdbx_strand_id
1 'polypeptide(L)'
;MKALLLPLLVLVLAVLFLTNKHGLVVVVFVPGLPLLYLLEIVWVKPWRIRRKLQAQGIKGPKPWLVYGNVWEMQKIQESAKQKNSGKNDGDEFVAHDYTSTLFPYFEHWRRQYGPIYTYSTGNKQHLYVNHPELVKELNHCISSDLGKPSYVTKRLAPMLGNGILRSNGHIWAQQRKIVAPEFFMDKVKVKNSTLVLSSRLSD
;
A
#
# COMPACT_ATOMS: atom_id res chain seq x y z
N MET A 1 -12.80 36.20 -43.35
CA MET A 1 -13.45 35.02 -43.97
C MET A 1 -12.78 33.67 -43.69
N LYS A 2 -11.45 33.56 -43.54
CA LYS A 2 -10.78 32.25 -43.28
C LYS A 2 -11.07 31.62 -41.90
N ALA A 3 -11.48 32.42 -40.90
CA ALA A 3 -11.72 31.96 -39.52
C ALA A 3 -12.97 31.06 -39.34
N LEU A 4 -13.93 31.10 -40.27
CA LEU A 4 -15.17 30.31 -40.20
C LEU A 4 -15.11 29.00 -41.01
N LEU A 5 -14.13 28.86 -41.91
CA LEU A 5 -13.99 27.68 -42.78
C LEU A 5 -13.38 26.48 -42.04
N LEU A 6 -12.43 26.72 -41.15
CA LEU A 6 -11.81 25.68 -40.32
C LEU A 6 -12.81 24.95 -39.41
N PRO A 7 -13.65 25.62 -38.59
CA PRO A 7 -14.61 24.93 -37.73
C PRO A 7 -15.69 24.18 -38.53
N LEU A 8 -16.11 24.72 -39.68
CA LEU A 8 -17.11 24.10 -40.54
C LEU A 8 -16.56 22.85 -41.25
N LEU A 9 -15.30 22.88 -41.69
CA LEU A 9 -14.58 21.71 -42.22
C LEU A 9 -14.43 20.61 -41.16
N VAL A 10 -14.05 20.97 -39.94
CA VAL A 10 -13.92 20.01 -38.82
C VAL A 10 -15.27 19.37 -38.50
N LEU A 11 -16.36 20.15 -38.51
CA LEU A 11 -17.71 19.64 -38.28
C LEU A 11 -18.14 18.65 -39.37
N VAL A 12 -17.92 18.99 -40.64
CA VAL A 12 -18.26 18.12 -41.79
C VAL A 12 -17.44 16.82 -41.74
N LEU A 13 -16.13 16.90 -41.44
CA LEU A 13 -15.29 15.73 -41.30
C LEU A 13 -15.70 14.85 -40.10
N ALA A 14 -16.12 15.45 -38.98
CA ALA A 14 -16.63 14.71 -37.82
C ALA A 14 -17.96 13.99 -38.13
N VAL A 15 -18.87 14.65 -38.86
CA VAL A 15 -20.14 14.04 -39.29
C VAL A 15 -19.89 12.90 -40.29
N LEU A 16 -19.00 13.09 -41.26
CA LEU A 16 -18.61 12.03 -42.21
C LEU A 16 -17.90 10.86 -41.52
N PHE A 17 -17.13 11.14 -40.47
CA PHE A 17 -16.50 10.10 -39.65
C PHE A 17 -17.56 9.31 -38.85
N LEU A 18 -18.54 9.99 -38.24
CA LEU A 18 -19.61 9.35 -37.46
C LEU A 18 -20.60 8.53 -38.31
N THR A 19 -20.85 8.92 -39.56
CA THR A 19 -21.74 8.18 -40.48
C THR A 19 -21.06 6.96 -41.12
N ASN A 20 -19.72 6.90 -41.09
CA ASN A 20 -18.98 5.72 -41.53
C ASN A 20 -19.07 4.60 -40.49
N LYS A 21 -19.44 3.39 -40.90
CA LYS A 21 -19.49 2.19 -40.03
C LYS A 21 -18.17 1.99 -39.27
N HIS A 22 -17.03 2.31 -39.89
CA HIS A 22 -15.72 2.24 -39.24
C HIS A 22 -15.49 3.34 -38.20
N GLY A 23 -16.03 4.55 -38.40
CA GLY A 23 -15.90 5.62 -37.42
C GLY A 23 -16.79 5.42 -36.19
N LEU A 24 -17.98 4.82 -36.36
CA LEU A 24 -18.81 4.38 -35.23
C LEU A 24 -18.10 3.32 -34.37
N VAL A 25 -17.41 2.36 -35.01
CA VAL A 25 -16.59 1.36 -34.32
C VAL A 25 -15.47 2.04 -33.53
N VAL A 26 -14.78 3.03 -34.10
CA VAL A 26 -13.73 3.76 -33.38
C VAL A 26 -14.31 4.53 -32.17
N VAL A 27 -15.45 5.22 -32.34
CA VAL A 27 -16.08 6.00 -31.26
C VAL A 27 -16.59 5.13 -30.11
N VAL A 28 -16.99 3.89 -30.37
CA VAL A 28 -17.46 2.97 -29.32
C VAL A 28 -16.32 2.19 -28.67
N PHE A 29 -15.41 1.62 -29.47
CA PHE A 29 -14.36 0.74 -28.95
C PHE A 29 -13.21 1.50 -28.30
N VAL A 30 -12.84 2.69 -28.80
CA VAL A 30 -11.72 3.47 -28.22
C VAL A 30 -11.98 3.92 -26.77
N PRO A 31 -13.17 4.41 -26.38
CA PRO A 31 -13.49 4.67 -24.98
C PRO A 31 -14.02 3.42 -24.25
N GLY A 32 -14.69 2.50 -24.95
CA GLY A 32 -15.27 1.30 -24.35
C GLY A 32 -14.22 0.34 -23.79
N LEU A 33 -13.15 0.07 -24.52
CA LEU A 33 -12.07 -0.82 -24.08
C LEU A 33 -11.34 -0.33 -22.81
N PRO A 34 -10.89 0.94 -22.69
CA PRO A 34 -10.30 1.44 -21.47
C PRO A 34 -11.30 1.52 -20.32
N LEU A 35 -12.58 1.82 -20.58
CA LEU A 35 -13.62 1.77 -19.54
C LEU A 35 -13.81 0.36 -18.99
N LEU A 36 -13.87 -0.66 -19.85
CA LEU A 36 -13.95 -2.06 -19.44
C LEU A 36 -12.69 -2.49 -18.65
N TYR A 37 -11.51 -2.08 -19.11
CA TYR A 37 -10.25 -2.33 -18.40
C TYR A 37 -10.21 -1.66 -17.01
N LEU A 38 -10.72 -0.43 -16.90
CA LEU A 38 -10.86 0.28 -15.63
C LEU A 38 -11.84 -0.45 -14.70
N LEU A 39 -13.00 -0.89 -15.19
CA LEU A 39 -13.95 -1.68 -14.40
C LEU A 39 -13.33 -2.99 -13.93
N GLU A 40 -12.53 -3.64 -14.78
CA GLU A 40 -11.83 -4.86 -14.41
C GLU A 40 -10.85 -4.61 -13.24
N ILE A 41 -10.07 -3.53 -13.32
CA ILE A 41 -9.08 -3.18 -12.29
C ILE A 41 -9.73 -2.71 -10.99
N VAL A 42 -10.69 -1.81 -11.08
CA VAL A 42 -11.28 -1.13 -9.91
C VAL A 42 -12.26 -2.05 -9.19
N TRP A 43 -13.01 -2.87 -9.93
CA TRP A 43 -14.08 -3.67 -9.34
C TRP A 43 -13.80 -5.18 -9.38
N VAL A 44 -13.57 -5.73 -10.57
CA VAL A 44 -13.59 -7.19 -10.76
C VAL A 44 -12.43 -7.87 -10.06
N LYS A 45 -11.20 -7.34 -10.21
CA LYS A 45 -9.99 -7.86 -9.57
C LYS A 45 -10.08 -7.91 -8.05
N PRO A 46 -10.34 -6.80 -7.33
CA PRO A 46 -10.42 -6.82 -5.86
C PRO A 46 -11.55 -7.72 -5.36
N TRP A 47 -12.70 -7.72 -6.04
CA TRP A 47 -13.80 -8.62 -5.67
C TRP A 47 -13.43 -10.11 -5.82
N ARG A 48 -12.75 -10.49 -6.91
CA ARG A 48 -12.30 -11.87 -7.14
C ARG A 48 -11.31 -12.32 -6.08
N ILE A 49 -10.33 -11.47 -5.73
CA ILE A 49 -9.35 -11.78 -4.67
C ILE A 49 -10.06 -11.94 -3.32
N ARG A 50 -10.95 -11.00 -2.99
CA ARG A 50 -11.72 -11.06 -1.74
C ARG A 50 -12.58 -12.32 -1.64
N ARG A 51 -13.25 -12.73 -2.72
CA ARG A 51 -14.03 -13.98 -2.75
C ARG A 51 -13.17 -15.21 -2.48
N LYS A 52 -11.94 -15.27 -3.03
CA LYS A 52 -11.01 -16.37 -2.75
C LYS A 52 -10.63 -16.42 -1.27
N LEU A 53 -10.30 -15.27 -0.66
CA LEU A 53 -9.99 -15.18 0.77
C LEU A 53 -11.19 -15.56 1.65
N GLN A 54 -12.40 -15.12 1.29
CA GLN A 54 -13.63 -15.47 2.00
C GLN A 54 -13.94 -16.97 1.92
N ALA A 55 -13.68 -17.60 0.76
CA ALA A 55 -13.82 -19.04 0.59
C ALA A 55 -12.85 -19.84 1.48
N GLN A 56 -11.71 -19.24 1.85
CA GLN A 56 -10.75 -19.80 2.82
C GLN A 56 -11.12 -19.48 4.28
N GLY A 57 -12.30 -18.88 4.53
CA GLY A 57 -12.77 -18.50 5.87
C GLY A 57 -12.24 -17.15 6.38
N ILE A 58 -11.43 -16.43 5.58
CA ILE A 58 -10.84 -15.15 5.98
C ILE A 58 -11.89 -14.04 5.81
N LYS A 59 -12.38 -13.55 6.94
CA LYS A 59 -13.36 -12.45 7.02
C LYS A 59 -12.65 -11.10 7.16
N GLY A 60 -13.42 -10.02 7.09
CA GLY A 60 -12.90 -8.68 7.29
C GLY A 60 -13.89 -7.59 6.86
N PRO A 61 -13.59 -6.32 7.12
CA PRO A 61 -14.49 -5.21 6.87
C PRO A 61 -14.89 -5.13 5.39
N LYS A 62 -16.11 -4.65 5.14
CA LYS A 62 -16.64 -4.51 3.77
C LYS A 62 -15.99 -3.27 3.13
N PRO A 63 -15.28 -3.41 2.00
CA PRO A 63 -14.59 -2.29 1.38
C PRO A 63 -15.58 -1.36 0.65
N TRP A 64 -15.29 -0.06 0.65
CA TRP A 64 -15.89 0.88 -0.27
C TRP A 64 -15.31 0.68 -1.67
N LEU A 65 -16.10 1.01 -2.68
CA LEU A 65 -15.89 0.72 -4.09
C LEU A 65 -14.55 1.22 -4.64
N VAL A 66 -14.19 2.47 -4.33
CA VAL A 66 -12.97 3.13 -4.83
C VAL A 66 -11.90 3.29 -3.76
N TYR A 67 -12.29 3.64 -2.54
CA TYR A 67 -11.38 3.95 -1.43
C TYR A 67 -11.04 2.73 -0.57
N GLY A 68 -11.70 1.59 -0.78
CA GLY A 68 -11.55 0.43 0.11
C GLY A 68 -12.00 0.76 1.52
N ASN A 69 -11.18 0.43 2.51
CA ASN A 69 -11.46 0.72 3.93
C ASN A 69 -10.81 2.01 4.44
N VAL A 70 -10.21 2.84 3.57
CA VAL A 70 -9.48 4.05 4.00
C VAL A 70 -10.37 5.01 4.80
N TRP A 71 -11.61 5.21 4.38
CA TRP A 71 -12.55 6.06 5.11
C TRP A 71 -12.86 5.53 6.51
N GLU A 72 -13.00 4.21 6.65
CA GLU A 72 -13.24 3.56 7.94
C GLU A 72 -12.00 3.68 8.84
N MET A 73 -10.79 3.53 8.28
CA MET A 73 -9.54 3.73 9.02
C MET A 73 -9.43 5.15 9.58
N GLN A 74 -9.76 6.16 8.78
CA GLN A 74 -9.74 7.57 9.21
C GLN A 74 -10.78 7.84 10.31
N LYS A 75 -12.00 7.34 10.14
CA LYS A 75 -13.05 7.45 11.15
C LYS A 75 -12.65 6.82 12.49
N ILE A 76 -12.06 5.62 12.46
CA ILE A 76 -11.58 4.94 13.68
C ILE A 76 -10.42 5.72 14.30
N GLN A 77 -9.49 6.24 13.50
CA GLN A 77 -8.36 7.05 13.97
C GLN A 77 -8.83 8.29 14.72
N GLU A 78 -9.79 9.03 14.15
CA GLU A 78 -10.35 10.24 14.74
C GLU A 78 -11.09 9.93 16.05
N SER A 79 -11.89 8.86 16.06
CA SER A 79 -12.59 8.41 17.26
C SER A 79 -11.63 8.01 18.38
N ALA A 80 -10.51 7.35 18.03
CA ALA A 80 -9.47 6.99 18.99
C ALA A 80 -8.71 8.20 19.52
N LYS A 81 -8.39 9.18 18.66
CA LYS A 81 -7.77 10.45 19.07
C LYS A 81 -8.65 11.20 20.06
N GLN A 82 -9.95 11.35 19.77
CA GLN A 82 -10.90 12.01 20.67
C GLN A 82 -10.97 11.32 22.04
N LYS A 83 -11.02 9.98 22.06
CA LYS A 83 -11.03 9.21 23.30
C LYS A 83 -9.76 9.40 24.14
N ASN A 84 -8.61 9.52 23.48
CA ASN A 84 -7.32 9.72 24.15
C ASN A 84 -7.09 11.19 24.54
N SER A 85 -7.78 12.15 23.93
CA SER A 85 -7.66 13.59 24.24
C SER A 85 -8.12 13.95 25.66
N GLY A 86 -8.90 13.08 26.31
CA GLY A 86 -9.35 13.23 27.69
C GLY A 86 -8.52 12.46 28.73
N LYS A 87 -7.49 11.73 28.31
CA LYS A 87 -6.51 11.12 29.22
C LYS A 87 -5.36 12.11 29.41
N ASN A 88 -5.08 12.49 30.66
CA ASN A 88 -3.95 13.34 31.00
C ASN A 88 -2.64 12.74 30.44
N ASP A 89 -1.75 13.60 29.93
CA ASP A 89 -0.42 13.30 29.35
C ASP A 89 0.54 12.52 30.28
N GLY A 90 0.12 12.17 31.50
CA GLY A 90 0.85 11.36 32.47
C GLY A 90 0.57 9.87 32.40
N ASP A 91 -0.31 9.39 31.51
CA ASP A 91 -0.53 7.95 31.30
C ASP A 91 0.67 7.40 30.49
N GLU A 92 1.57 6.76 31.22
CA GLU A 92 2.78 6.06 30.81
C GLU A 92 2.74 5.61 29.34
N PHE A 93 3.73 6.03 28.53
CA PHE A 93 3.97 5.43 27.22
C PHE A 93 4.31 3.95 27.45
N VAL A 94 3.29 3.10 27.56
CA VAL A 94 3.45 1.66 27.75
C VAL A 94 3.96 1.14 26.41
N ALA A 95 5.29 1.06 26.30
CA ALA A 95 6.01 0.61 25.10
C ALA A 95 5.54 -0.77 24.60
N HIS A 96 4.84 -1.54 25.44
CA HIS A 96 4.33 -2.87 25.14
C HIS A 96 3.08 -2.91 24.24
N ASP A 97 2.27 -1.84 24.13
CA ASP A 97 1.09 -1.81 23.22
C ASP A 97 0.95 -0.48 22.44
N TYR A 98 2.01 -0.09 21.73
CA TYR A 98 1.95 1.09 20.85
C TYR A 98 1.04 0.90 19.64
N THR A 99 0.69 -0.34 19.29
CA THR A 99 -0.06 -0.65 18.05
C THR A 99 -1.48 -0.12 18.12
N SER A 100 -2.14 -0.25 19.27
CA SER A 100 -3.48 0.28 19.49
C SER A 100 -3.53 1.81 19.45
N THR A 101 -2.43 2.48 19.82
CA THR A 101 -2.28 3.94 19.76
C THR A 101 -1.96 4.45 18.36
N LEU A 102 -0.99 3.84 17.66
CA LEU A 102 -0.57 4.28 16.33
C LEU A 102 -1.58 3.87 15.24
N PHE A 103 -2.11 2.65 15.34
CA PHE A 103 -2.97 2.02 14.32
C PHE A 103 -4.23 1.40 14.94
N PRO A 104 -5.09 2.21 15.60
CA PRO A 104 -6.30 1.74 16.29
C PRO A 104 -7.26 0.93 15.41
N TYR A 105 -7.28 1.17 14.09
CA TYR A 105 -8.12 0.42 13.15
C TYR A 105 -7.71 -1.06 13.00
N PHE A 106 -6.42 -1.39 13.13
CA PHE A 106 -5.99 -2.79 13.10
C PHE A 106 -6.47 -3.53 14.34
N GLU A 107 -6.35 -2.90 15.50
CA GLU A 107 -6.85 -3.48 16.75
C GLU A 107 -8.38 -3.59 16.75
N HIS A 108 -9.08 -2.58 16.22
CA HIS A 108 -10.53 -2.61 16.06
C HIS A 108 -11.02 -3.80 15.23
N TRP A 109 -10.40 -4.02 14.07
CA TRP A 109 -10.78 -5.15 13.20
C TRP A 109 -10.28 -6.49 13.75
N ARG A 110 -9.13 -6.54 14.41
CA ARG A 110 -8.65 -7.75 15.08
C ARG A 110 -9.66 -8.25 16.12
N ARG A 111 -10.27 -7.35 16.89
CA ARG A 111 -11.31 -7.70 17.88
C ARG A 111 -12.60 -8.24 17.23
N GLN A 112 -12.93 -7.80 16.02
CA GLN A 112 -14.16 -8.20 15.33
C GLN A 112 -14.00 -9.47 14.48
N TYR A 113 -12.86 -9.61 13.80
CA TYR A 113 -12.64 -10.65 12.80
C TYR A 113 -11.60 -11.70 13.23
N GLY A 114 -10.90 -11.46 14.34
CA GLY A 114 -9.88 -12.35 14.87
C GLY A 114 -8.44 -11.98 14.45
N PRO A 115 -7.46 -12.85 14.72
CA PRO A 115 -6.04 -12.58 14.47
C PRO A 115 -5.67 -12.56 12.98
N ILE A 116 -6.53 -13.09 12.10
CA ILE A 116 -6.34 -13.11 10.65
C ILE A 116 -7.57 -12.52 10.00
N TYR A 117 -7.39 -11.43 9.25
CA TYR A 117 -8.49 -10.79 8.53
C TYR A 117 -7.99 -10.07 7.29
N THR A 118 -8.91 -9.72 6.39
CA THR A 118 -8.58 -9.02 5.16
C THR A 118 -9.27 -7.66 5.04
N TYR A 119 -8.55 -6.66 4.57
CA TYR A 119 -9.04 -5.30 4.34
C TYR A 119 -8.52 -4.78 3.00
N SER A 120 -9.00 -3.63 2.52
CA SER A 120 -8.46 -3.03 1.30
C SER A 120 -8.09 -1.55 1.47
N THR A 121 -7.13 -1.11 0.67
CA THR A 121 -6.72 0.29 0.57
C THR A 121 -6.80 0.68 -0.90
N GLY A 122 -7.88 1.35 -1.27
CA GLY A 122 -8.26 1.52 -2.67
C GLY A 122 -8.53 0.16 -3.34
N ASN A 123 -7.89 -0.08 -4.48
CA ASN A 123 -7.98 -1.33 -5.24
C ASN A 123 -7.03 -2.44 -4.75
N LYS A 124 -6.26 -2.21 -3.68
CA LYS A 124 -5.29 -3.18 -3.14
C LYS A 124 -5.92 -3.96 -2.01
N GLN A 125 -5.90 -5.28 -2.12
CA GLN A 125 -6.32 -6.18 -1.05
C GLN A 125 -5.13 -6.48 -0.14
N HIS A 126 -5.36 -6.41 1.18
CA HIS A 126 -4.38 -6.69 2.20
C HIS A 126 -4.84 -7.85 3.08
N LEU A 127 -3.90 -8.71 3.49
CA LEU A 127 -4.10 -9.74 4.48
C LEU A 127 -3.34 -9.34 5.74
N TYR A 128 -4.06 -9.18 6.84
CA TYR A 128 -3.46 -8.98 8.15
C TYR A 128 -3.33 -10.33 8.85
N VAL A 129 -2.14 -10.61 9.36
CA VAL A 129 -1.81 -11.85 10.06
C VAL A 129 -1.12 -11.51 11.37
N ASN A 130 -1.76 -11.84 12.48
CA ASN A 130 -1.22 -11.71 13.83
C ASN A 130 -1.29 -13.07 14.54
N HIS A 131 -0.69 -14.08 13.92
CA HIS A 131 -0.50 -15.41 14.50
C HIS A 131 1.01 -15.71 14.51
N PRO A 132 1.65 -15.90 15.67
CA PRO A 132 3.11 -16.00 15.76
C PRO A 132 3.72 -17.10 14.87
N GLU A 133 3.06 -18.27 14.81
CA GLU A 133 3.55 -19.39 13.99
C GLU A 133 3.51 -19.08 12.49
N LEU A 134 2.40 -18.53 11.99
CA LEU A 134 2.28 -18.14 10.57
C LEU A 134 3.23 -17.00 10.21
N VAL A 135 3.42 -16.03 11.11
CA VAL A 135 4.39 -14.95 10.89
C VAL A 135 5.81 -15.50 10.86
N LYS A 136 6.12 -16.48 11.72
CA LYS A 136 7.41 -17.18 11.69
C LYS A 136 7.59 -17.88 10.35
N GLU A 137 6.62 -18.68 9.89
CA GLU A 137 6.68 -19.36 8.59
C GLU A 137 6.85 -18.38 7.43
N LEU A 138 6.07 -17.29 7.42
CA LEU A 138 6.16 -16.23 6.42
C LEU A 138 7.56 -15.61 6.35
N ASN A 139 8.21 -15.43 7.50
CA ASN A 139 9.58 -14.91 7.57
C ASN A 139 10.64 -15.92 7.09
N HIS A 140 10.35 -17.22 7.09
CA HIS A 140 11.24 -18.26 6.54
C HIS A 140 11.06 -18.41 5.02
N CYS A 141 9.96 -17.91 4.44
CA CYS A 141 9.77 -17.92 3.00
C CYS A 141 10.75 -16.97 2.29
N ILE A 142 11.75 -17.53 1.61
CA ILE A 142 12.74 -16.78 0.82
C ILE A 142 12.18 -16.39 -0.57
N SER A 143 10.97 -16.83 -0.92
CA SER A 143 10.34 -16.54 -2.20
C SER A 143 10.19 -15.04 -2.43
N SER A 144 10.48 -14.58 -3.65
CA SER A 144 10.23 -13.19 -4.08
C SER A 144 8.74 -12.79 -4.00
N ASP A 145 7.83 -13.77 -4.00
CA ASP A 145 6.38 -13.57 -4.06
C ASP A 145 5.79 -13.00 -2.76
N LEU A 146 6.41 -13.29 -1.62
CA LEU A 146 6.04 -12.76 -0.30
C LEU A 146 6.97 -11.64 0.17
N GLY A 147 7.85 -11.17 -0.72
CA GLY A 147 8.77 -10.07 -0.47
C GLY A 147 8.08 -8.70 -0.48
N LYS A 148 8.90 -7.66 -0.50
CA LYS A 148 8.44 -6.27 -0.56
C LYS A 148 7.60 -6.06 -1.82
N PRO A 149 6.37 -5.53 -1.70
CA PRO A 149 5.48 -5.41 -2.83
C PRO A 149 5.98 -4.37 -3.83
N SER A 150 5.79 -4.65 -5.12
CA SER A 150 6.33 -3.85 -6.23
C SER A 150 5.90 -2.38 -6.20
N TYR A 151 4.71 -2.07 -5.67
CA TYR A 151 4.24 -0.69 -5.56
C TYR A 151 5.01 0.12 -4.50
N VAL A 152 5.46 -0.53 -3.41
CA VAL A 152 6.29 0.12 -2.38
C VAL A 152 7.69 0.31 -2.95
N THR A 153 8.24 -0.73 -3.58
CA THR A 153 9.58 -0.65 -4.13
C THR A 153 9.64 0.43 -5.21
N LYS A 154 8.80 0.38 -6.26
CA LYS A 154 8.79 1.36 -7.37
C LYS A 154 8.76 2.82 -6.90
N ARG A 155 7.95 3.15 -5.90
CA ARG A 155 7.87 4.52 -5.34
C ARG A 155 9.21 5.01 -4.78
N LEU A 156 9.98 4.09 -4.19
CA LEU A 156 11.27 4.39 -3.58
C LEU A 156 12.47 4.28 -4.55
N ALA A 157 12.25 3.89 -5.82
CA ALA A 157 13.35 3.71 -6.80
C ALA A 157 14.21 4.96 -6.96
N PRO A 158 13.61 6.14 -7.19
CA PRO A 158 14.39 7.33 -7.51
C PRO A 158 15.29 7.77 -6.35
N MET A 159 14.89 7.49 -5.11
CA MET A 159 15.61 7.93 -3.91
C MET A 159 16.61 6.88 -3.40
N LEU A 160 16.28 5.59 -3.49
CA LEU A 160 17.02 4.52 -2.81
C LEU A 160 17.66 3.52 -3.76
N GLY A 161 17.52 3.71 -5.09
CA GLY A 161 18.02 2.79 -6.10
C GLY A 161 17.54 1.36 -5.85
N ASN A 162 18.36 0.35 -6.16
CA ASN A 162 18.06 -1.05 -5.80
C ASN A 162 18.72 -1.47 -4.48
N GLY A 163 18.63 -0.63 -3.44
CA GLY A 163 19.23 -0.89 -2.14
C GLY A 163 18.46 -1.89 -1.26
N ILE A 164 19.01 -2.15 -0.07
CA ILE A 164 18.51 -3.13 0.91
C ILE A 164 17.04 -2.92 1.31
N LEU A 165 16.55 -1.68 1.26
CA LEU A 165 15.16 -1.34 1.57
C LEU A 165 14.17 -1.73 0.45
N ARG A 166 14.66 -1.99 -0.77
CA ARG A 166 13.84 -2.32 -1.94
C ARG A 166 14.06 -3.74 -2.49
N SER A 167 15.28 -4.25 -2.41
CA SER A 167 15.63 -5.55 -2.96
C SER A 167 14.88 -6.70 -2.27
N ASN A 168 14.63 -7.80 -2.99
CA ASN A 168 14.06 -9.05 -2.47
C ASN A 168 15.00 -10.22 -2.79
N GLY A 169 14.75 -11.38 -2.18
CA GLY A 169 15.46 -12.63 -2.48
C GLY A 169 16.99 -12.54 -2.30
N HIS A 170 17.73 -13.10 -3.26
CA HIS A 170 19.19 -13.21 -3.20
C HIS A 170 19.92 -11.85 -3.17
N ILE A 171 19.46 -10.86 -3.94
CA ILE A 171 20.07 -9.51 -3.97
C ILE A 171 20.00 -8.89 -2.57
N TRP A 172 18.85 -9.01 -1.93
CA TRP A 172 18.66 -8.51 -0.57
C TRP A 172 19.51 -9.28 0.45
N ALA A 173 19.59 -10.61 0.33
CA ALA A 173 20.41 -11.43 1.21
C ALA A 173 21.90 -11.06 1.11
N GLN A 174 22.40 -10.86 -0.11
CA GLN A 174 23.77 -10.41 -0.36
C GLN A 174 24.04 -9.03 0.25
N GLN A 175 23.15 -8.06 0.00
CA GLN A 175 23.28 -6.72 0.57
C GLN A 175 23.26 -6.74 2.11
N ARG A 176 22.38 -7.55 2.72
CA ARG A 176 22.36 -7.75 4.18
C ARG A 176 23.67 -8.34 4.69
N LYS A 177 24.22 -9.34 4.00
CA LYS A 177 25.48 -10.00 4.39
C LYS A 177 26.65 -9.03 4.38
N ILE A 178 26.70 -8.10 3.43
CA ILE A 178 27.74 -7.06 3.33
C ILE A 178 27.64 -6.06 4.48
N VAL A 179 26.41 -5.66 4.84
CA VAL A 179 26.17 -4.61 5.86
C VAL A 179 26.23 -5.14 7.30
N ALA A 180 25.91 -6.42 7.53
CA ALA A 180 25.81 -7.00 8.87
C ALA A 180 27.05 -6.82 9.78
N PRO A 181 28.31 -6.95 9.31
CA PRO A 181 29.50 -6.81 10.15
C PRO A 181 29.64 -5.42 10.81
N GLU A 182 29.11 -4.36 10.19
CA GLU A 182 29.15 -3.00 10.74
C GLU A 182 28.28 -2.84 12.01
N PHE A 183 27.37 -3.79 12.24
CA PHE A 183 26.49 -3.83 13.41
C PHE A 183 26.93 -4.85 14.46
N PHE A 184 28.14 -5.40 14.35
CA PHE A 184 28.71 -6.27 15.39
C PHE A 184 29.14 -5.46 16.60
N MET A 185 29.11 -6.10 17.77
CA MET A 185 29.22 -5.40 19.05
C MET A 185 30.52 -4.62 19.22
N ASP A 186 31.60 -5.12 18.62
CA ASP A 186 32.92 -4.48 18.62
C ASP A 186 32.91 -3.15 17.84
N LYS A 187 32.19 -3.11 16.70
CA LYS A 187 32.04 -1.90 15.88
C LYS A 187 31.05 -0.91 16.50
N VAL A 188 29.97 -1.40 17.10
CA VAL A 188 28.95 -0.56 17.75
C VAL A 188 29.53 0.18 18.95
N LYS A 189 30.34 -0.47 19.79
CA LYS A 189 30.99 0.18 20.95
C LYS A 189 31.88 1.35 20.52
N VAL A 190 32.69 1.14 19.48
CA VAL A 190 33.54 2.20 18.92
C VAL A 190 32.68 3.34 18.38
N LYS A 191 31.64 3.04 17.58
CA LYS A 191 30.76 4.08 17.03
C LYS A 191 30.04 4.89 18.11
N ASN A 192 29.56 4.23 19.17
CA ASN A 192 28.90 4.91 20.28
C ASN A 192 29.85 5.88 21.00
N SER A 193 31.11 5.49 21.23
CA SER A 193 32.10 6.41 21.80
C SER A 193 32.33 7.64 20.90
N THR A 194 32.44 7.45 19.58
CA THR A 194 32.59 8.58 18.65
C THR A 194 31.38 9.49 18.60
N LEU A 195 30.16 8.95 18.70
CA LEU A 195 28.92 9.74 18.70
C LEU A 195 28.85 10.62 19.96
N VAL A 196 29.14 10.06 21.14
CA VAL A 196 29.15 10.81 22.41
C VAL A 196 30.23 11.91 22.41
N LEU A 197 31.38 11.65 21.78
CA LEU A 197 32.42 12.66 21.63
C LEU A 197 31.98 13.78 20.67
N SER A 198 31.32 13.45 19.56
CA SER A 198 30.83 14.45 18.60
C SER A 198 29.72 15.35 19.17
N SER A 199 28.83 14.82 20.01
CA SER A 199 27.79 15.60 20.68
C SER A 199 28.38 16.57 21.69
N ARG A 200 29.39 16.14 22.47
CA ARG A 200 30.09 17.00 23.43
C ARG A 200 30.96 18.10 22.82
N LEU A 201 31.33 17.97 21.54
CA LEU A 201 32.10 18.99 20.81
C LEU A 201 31.20 20.02 20.10
N SER A 202 29.88 19.77 20.05
CA SER A 202 28.91 20.67 19.42
C SER A 202 28.14 21.54 20.42
N ASP A 203 28.33 21.29 21.72
CA ASP A 203 27.87 22.12 22.85
C ASP A 203 29.01 23.07 23.30
#